data_AF-A0A955H1Y9-F1
#
_entry.id   AF-A0A955H1Y9-F1
#
_cell.length_a   1.000
_cell.length_b   1.000
_cell.length_c   1.000
_cell.angle_alpha   90.00
_cell.angle_beta   90.00
_cell.angle_gamma   90.00
#
_symmetry.space_group_name_H-M   'P 1'
#
loop_
_entity.id
_entity.type
_entity.pdbx_description
1 polymer ?
#
loop_
_entity_poly.entity_id
_entity_poly.type
_entity_poly.pdbx_seq_one_letter_code
_entity_poly.pdbx_strand_id
1 'polypeptide(L)'
;MDSIIKKLPPKSFFPLVGAFILLTTLAIMGAAFLVTSESSPYTSELAFIEHSSEDGIIGSMVPASCESNPPTNHFAGDCQCSLGETVCSGVTTCTKTINWNTNTGTINLFQDGTSLGNYPQNGSQGILIPPGGSVFSLRRADGTVLCDRFVSGAPAPTLSLTATPNPVDAFNPTTLNWVVTNAYSCLASGGWSGTKSNIGSSEAVNPVTATNYDLVCYGPGGSASDSVVVSINPPVVNLTSSPSHINPGASTNLTWTVSGADSCTASGGVGWFGSKAVVGGTESYSPSSNTAYSLTCTGPGGVTTDTETVLVPTGNITASPCVIPVGLGSCNSTVAWTASDFLGTPSVLQGSTQFSTAVSGSVARAVSYIDKTFFLRDGGGTFERTADSSVTCAPTSRWNGTICLLLPKITMNTIPNPAIIRSGETADIGIIIDANYDLTC
;
A
#
# COMPACT_ATOMS: atom_id res chain seq x y z
N MET A 1 -43.67 -16.43 48.86
CA MET A 1 -42.30 -16.17 49.40
C MET A 1 -41.36 -16.24 48.22
N ASP A 2 -41.48 -15.35 47.23
CA ASP A 2 -41.13 -13.92 47.23
C ASP A 2 -39.65 -13.62 47.49
N SER A 3 -38.95 -13.29 46.39
CA SER A 3 -38.11 -12.09 46.17
C SER A 3 -36.80 -12.45 45.43
N ILE A 4 -36.72 -12.34 44.09
CA ILE A 4 -36.32 -11.17 43.27
C ILE A 4 -34.80 -10.99 43.06
N ILE A 5 -34.35 -11.47 41.90
CA ILE A 5 -33.48 -10.89 40.84
C ILE A 5 -32.83 -9.50 41.05
N LYS A 6 -31.52 -9.37 40.69
CA LYS A 6 -30.91 -8.39 39.72
C LYS A 6 -29.36 -8.48 39.73
N LYS A 7 -28.71 -8.92 38.63
CA LYS A 7 -28.21 -8.17 37.43
C LYS A 7 -26.92 -7.32 37.64
N LEU A 8 -25.78 -7.84 37.12
CA LEU A 8 -24.68 -7.29 36.25
C LEU A 8 -24.35 -5.77 36.31
N PRO A 9 -23.14 -5.22 35.95
CA PRO A 9 -22.25 -5.61 34.81
C PRO A 9 -20.71 -5.26 35.03
N PRO A 10 -19.88 -4.75 34.06
CA PRO A 10 -18.64 -5.39 33.53
C PRO A 10 -17.35 -4.49 33.62
N LYS A 11 -16.30 -4.82 32.81
CA LYS A 11 -15.12 -3.99 32.40
C LYS A 11 -13.98 -3.87 33.44
N SER A 12 -12.70 -3.69 33.14
CA SER A 12 -11.86 -3.65 31.92
C SER A 12 -10.42 -3.25 32.34
N PHE A 13 -9.41 -3.65 31.55
CA PHE A 13 -8.20 -2.88 31.18
C PHE A 13 -7.12 -2.48 32.23
N PHE A 14 -5.92 -3.08 32.06
CA PHE A 14 -4.56 -2.49 31.92
C PHE A 14 -3.97 -1.57 33.04
N PRO A 15 -2.65 -1.24 33.02
CA PRO A 15 -1.44 -2.06 33.28
C PRO A 15 -0.52 -1.39 34.33
N LEU A 16 0.66 -1.95 34.64
CA LEU A 16 1.97 -1.25 34.66
C LEU A 16 3.06 -2.09 35.38
N VAL A 17 4.23 -2.16 34.72
CA VAL A 17 5.61 -1.90 35.23
C VAL A 17 6.03 -2.64 36.52
N GLY A 18 7.01 -3.55 36.53
CA GLY A 18 8.33 -3.47 35.91
C GLY A 18 9.34 -3.00 36.95
N ALA A 19 10.16 -3.91 37.51
CA ALA A 19 11.54 -3.63 37.92
C ALA A 19 12.21 -4.88 38.51
N PHE A 20 13.41 -5.11 38.00
CA PHE A 20 14.43 -6.07 38.40
C PHE A 20 14.90 -5.90 39.85
N ILE A 21 15.17 -7.01 40.55
CA ILE A 21 16.34 -7.15 41.43
C ILE A 21 16.98 -8.52 41.22
N LEU A 22 18.26 -8.49 40.86
CA LEU A 22 19.19 -9.60 40.77
C LEU A 22 19.74 -9.88 42.18
N LEU A 23 19.75 -11.13 42.66
CA LEU A 23 20.77 -11.60 43.60
C LEU A 23 20.88 -13.13 43.55
N THR A 24 22.09 -13.59 43.23
CA THR A 24 22.57 -14.96 43.25
C THR A 24 22.79 -15.46 44.69
N THR A 25 22.31 -16.67 45.03
CA THR A 25 23.10 -17.82 45.56
C THR A 25 22.20 -18.90 46.18
N LEU A 26 22.35 -20.12 45.66
CA LEU A 26 22.32 -21.45 46.31
C LEU A 26 21.34 -21.70 47.49
N ALA A 27 20.25 -22.41 47.24
CA ALA A 27 19.74 -23.48 48.13
C ALA A 27 18.60 -24.28 47.47
N ILE A 28 18.75 -25.59 47.53
CA ILE A 28 17.82 -26.65 47.13
C ILE A 28 16.55 -26.60 48.00
N MET A 29 15.36 -26.62 47.41
CA MET A 29 14.15 -27.32 47.91
C MET A 29 12.98 -27.19 46.93
N GLY A 30 12.17 -28.25 46.86
CA GLY A 30 11.29 -28.60 45.74
C GLY A 30 10.11 -27.67 45.47
N ALA A 31 9.78 -27.56 44.19
CA ALA A 31 8.55 -26.95 43.71
C ALA A 31 7.48 -28.03 43.52
N ALA A 32 6.45 -28.00 44.38
CA ALA A 32 5.20 -28.71 44.15
C ALA A 32 4.42 -27.98 43.04
N PHE A 33 4.16 -28.64 41.91
CA PHE A 33 3.21 -28.19 40.91
C PHE A 33 1.81 -28.73 41.26
N LEU A 34 0.89 -27.81 41.58
CA LEU A 34 -0.54 -28.07 41.58
C LEU A 34 -1.05 -28.06 40.14
N VAL A 35 -1.51 -29.21 39.64
CA VAL A 35 -2.34 -29.28 38.43
C VAL A 35 -3.76 -29.59 38.89
N THR A 36 -4.65 -28.62 38.73
CA THR A 36 -6.10 -28.78 38.87
C THR A 36 -6.62 -29.58 37.68
N SER A 37 -7.07 -30.81 37.89
CA SER A 37 -7.77 -31.58 36.87
C SER A 37 -9.25 -31.20 36.83
N GLU A 38 -9.67 -30.51 35.79
CA GLU A 38 -11.08 -30.46 35.38
C GLU A 38 -11.39 -31.72 34.56
N SER A 39 -12.23 -32.58 35.15
CA SER A 39 -13.14 -33.55 34.53
C SER A 39 -12.71 -34.29 33.24
N SER A 40 -12.24 -35.54 33.40
CA SER A 40 -12.61 -36.66 32.52
C SER A 40 -12.57 -37.99 33.29
N PRO A 41 -13.50 -38.93 33.03
CA PRO A 41 -13.70 -40.11 33.87
C PRO A 41 -12.79 -41.26 33.42
N TYR A 42 -11.49 -41.11 33.60
CA TYR A 42 -10.53 -42.22 33.56
C TYR A 42 -9.48 -42.00 34.63
N THR A 43 -9.74 -42.52 35.84
CA THR A 43 -8.75 -42.59 36.91
C THR A 43 -7.85 -43.79 36.67
N SER A 44 -6.70 -43.59 36.02
CA SER A 44 -5.55 -44.47 36.16
C SER A 44 -4.64 -43.92 37.28
N GLU A 45 -4.37 -44.75 38.29
CA GLU A 45 -3.41 -44.45 39.36
C GLU A 45 -2.04 -44.09 38.76
N LEU A 46 -1.62 -42.83 38.93
CA LEU A 46 -0.25 -42.39 38.65
C LEU A 46 0.60 -42.60 39.90
N ALA A 47 1.42 -43.65 39.90
CA ALA A 47 2.50 -43.81 40.88
C ALA A 47 3.78 -43.16 40.34
N PHE A 48 4.31 -42.17 41.07
CA PHE A 48 5.57 -41.50 40.73
C PHE A 48 6.75 -42.28 41.35
N ILE A 49 7.74 -42.67 40.52
CA ILE A 49 9.07 -43.09 40.98
C ILE A 49 10.06 -42.11 40.34
N GLU A 50 10.72 -41.28 41.16
CA GLU A 50 11.85 -40.46 40.70
C GLU A 50 13.06 -41.36 40.43
N HIS A 51 13.61 -41.27 39.22
CA HIS A 51 15.00 -41.64 38.94
C HIS A 51 15.67 -40.44 38.27
N SER A 52 16.66 -39.86 38.95
CA SER A 52 17.53 -38.84 38.41
C SER A 52 18.56 -39.48 37.46
N SER A 53 18.57 -39.10 36.19
CA SER A 53 19.71 -39.30 35.29
C SER A 53 20.20 -37.93 34.79
N GLU A 54 21.52 -37.72 34.82
CA GLU A 54 22.21 -36.42 34.65
C GLU A 54 22.17 -35.80 33.24
N ASP A 55 21.46 -36.35 32.26
CA ASP A 55 21.43 -35.80 30.90
C ASP A 55 20.03 -35.30 30.53
N GLY A 56 19.86 -33.97 30.52
CA GLY A 56 18.59 -33.25 30.37
C GLY A 56 17.86 -33.43 29.04
N ILE A 57 17.20 -34.57 28.84
CA ILE A 57 16.20 -34.77 27.77
C ILE A 57 14.79 -34.78 28.38
N ILE A 58 13.88 -34.03 27.76
CA ILE A 58 12.46 -33.95 28.08
C ILE A 58 11.86 -35.37 28.02
N GLY A 59 11.38 -35.87 29.16
CA GLY A 59 10.87 -37.22 29.33
C GLY A 59 9.66 -37.49 28.43
N SER A 60 9.82 -38.45 27.52
CA SER A 60 8.69 -39.13 26.89
C SER A 60 8.17 -40.17 27.87
N MET A 61 6.87 -40.17 28.17
CA MET A 61 6.24 -41.24 28.95
C MET A 61 6.25 -42.53 28.12
N VAL A 62 7.14 -43.45 28.48
CA VAL A 62 7.16 -44.81 27.94
C VAL A 62 6.50 -45.73 28.98
N PRO A 63 5.45 -46.50 28.63
CA PRO A 63 4.91 -47.52 29.51
C PRO A 63 6.02 -48.53 29.82
N ALA A 64 6.15 -48.95 31.08
CA ALA A 64 7.21 -49.85 31.54
C ALA A 64 7.42 -51.03 30.58
N SER A 65 8.47 -50.98 29.76
CA SER A 65 8.93 -52.11 28.98
C SER A 65 10.06 -52.79 29.73
N CYS A 66 10.01 -54.12 29.76
CA CYS A 66 10.87 -55.04 30.49
C CYS A 66 12.38 -54.81 30.26
N GLU A 67 13.01 -53.94 31.04
CA GLU A 67 14.45 -53.99 31.34
C GLU A 67 14.68 -53.51 32.78
N SER A 68 14.54 -54.41 33.76
CA SER A 68 15.32 -54.39 35.02
C SER A 68 14.95 -55.59 35.91
N ASN A 69 15.96 -56.10 36.63
CA ASN A 69 15.90 -57.27 37.52
C ASN A 69 16.75 -56.93 38.77
N PRO A 70 16.39 -57.30 40.02
CA PRO A 70 15.10 -57.34 40.76
C PRO A 70 15.24 -56.64 42.18
N PRO A 71 14.39 -56.82 43.24
CA PRO A 71 13.21 -57.69 43.41
C PRO A 71 11.96 -57.08 44.12
N THR A 72 10.74 -57.45 43.66
CA THR A 72 9.56 -57.90 44.45
C THR A 72 8.30 -58.02 43.56
N ASN A 73 7.78 -59.24 43.42
CA ASN A 73 6.41 -59.62 43.02
C ASN A 73 5.71 -59.10 41.75
N HIS A 74 6.42 -58.76 40.68
CA HIS A 74 5.82 -58.72 39.35
C HIS A 74 6.55 -59.72 38.44
N PHE A 75 5.79 -60.55 37.72
CA PHE A 75 6.27 -61.62 36.84
C PHE A 75 7.31 -61.08 35.83
N ALA A 76 8.59 -61.16 36.19
CA ALA A 76 9.68 -61.03 35.26
C ALA A 76 9.65 -62.25 34.32
N GLY A 77 9.18 -62.05 33.08
CA GLY A 77 9.26 -63.06 32.02
C GLY A 77 7.98 -63.33 31.22
N ASP A 78 6.85 -62.68 31.51
CA ASP A 78 5.57 -63.10 30.94
C ASP A 78 5.22 -62.53 29.56
N CYS A 79 5.93 -61.51 29.06
CA CYS A 79 5.72 -61.00 27.70
C CYS A 79 6.98 -60.33 27.15
N GLN A 80 7.66 -60.97 26.19
CA GLN A 80 8.62 -60.27 25.33
C GLN A 80 7.88 -59.69 24.13
N CYS A 81 7.73 -58.37 24.07
CA CYS A 81 7.17 -57.69 22.91
C CYS A 81 8.26 -56.85 22.23
N SER A 82 8.59 -57.17 20.99
CA SER A 82 9.57 -56.46 20.19
C SER A 82 8.96 -55.94 18.90
N LEU A 83 9.47 -54.80 18.45
CA LEU A 83 9.13 -54.24 17.16
C LEU A 83 10.14 -54.78 16.14
N GLY A 84 9.64 -55.44 15.11
CA GLY A 84 10.43 -55.86 13.97
C GLY A 84 10.69 -54.71 12.99
N GLU A 85 11.32 -55.02 11.86
CA GLU A 85 11.58 -54.07 10.80
C GLU A 85 10.27 -53.50 10.24
N THR A 86 10.28 -52.20 9.94
CA THR A 86 9.22 -51.58 9.16
C THR A 86 9.39 -51.99 7.71
N VAL A 87 8.43 -52.70 7.16
CA VAL A 87 8.41 -53.08 5.75
C VAL A 87 7.32 -52.28 5.06
N CYS A 88 7.73 -51.36 4.20
CA CYS A 88 6.80 -50.65 3.32
C CYS A 88 6.75 -51.43 2.00
N SER A 89 5.62 -52.10 1.74
CA SER A 89 5.39 -52.81 0.47
C SER A 89 4.65 -51.87 -0.47
N GLY A 90 5.37 -51.31 -1.43
CA GLY A 90 4.82 -50.32 -2.33
C GLY A 90 4.47 -49.00 -1.62
N VAL A 91 3.44 -48.34 -2.14
CA VAL A 91 3.38 -46.89 -2.20
C VAL A 91 2.51 -46.26 -1.08
N THR A 92 1.53 -46.96 -0.49
CA THR A 92 0.51 -46.31 0.37
C THR A 92 0.45 -46.81 1.81
N THR A 93 1.19 -47.86 2.17
CA THR A 93 1.07 -48.51 3.48
C THR A 93 2.40 -49.03 3.99
N CYS A 94 2.85 -48.54 5.14
CA CYS A 94 3.95 -49.15 5.87
C CYS A 94 3.39 -50.10 6.92
N THR A 95 3.86 -51.34 6.87
CA THR A 95 3.53 -52.35 7.86
C THR A 95 4.68 -52.44 8.84
N LYS A 96 4.38 -52.42 10.13
CA LYS A 96 5.37 -52.74 11.17
C LYS A 96 4.99 -54.06 11.81
N THR A 97 5.95 -54.97 11.78
CA THR A 97 5.78 -56.29 12.37
C THR A 97 5.96 -56.18 13.88
N ILE A 98 5.03 -56.74 14.62
CA ILE A 98 5.11 -56.80 16.07
C ILE A 98 5.17 -58.27 16.46
N ASN A 99 6.20 -58.62 17.21
CA ASN A 99 6.43 -59.97 17.68
C ASN A 99 6.16 -60.02 19.18
N TRP A 100 5.45 -61.05 19.62
CA TRP A 100 5.23 -61.31 21.04
C TRP A 100 5.48 -62.78 21.39
N ASN A 101 6.00 -62.98 22.59
CA ASN A 101 6.12 -64.28 23.22
C ASN A 101 5.63 -64.14 24.65
N THR A 102 4.62 -64.92 25.02
CA THR A 102 4.01 -64.89 26.34
C THR A 102 3.84 -66.28 26.93
N ASN A 103 3.89 -66.37 28.25
CA ASN A 103 3.71 -67.63 28.97
C ASN A 103 2.23 -67.97 29.23
N THR A 104 1.28 -67.14 28.77
CA THR A 104 -0.14 -67.22 29.15
C THR A 104 -1.09 -67.07 27.96
N GLY A 105 -1.74 -68.16 27.56
CA GLY A 105 -3.06 -68.19 26.90
C GLY A 105 -3.23 -67.35 25.62
N THR A 106 -4.50 -67.11 25.24
CA THR A 106 -4.85 -66.25 24.10
C THR A 106 -4.70 -64.78 24.49
N ILE A 107 -4.07 -63.99 23.63
CA ILE A 107 -3.83 -62.55 23.80
C ILE A 107 -4.74 -61.78 22.87
N ASN A 108 -5.19 -60.62 23.29
CA ASN A 108 -6.04 -59.73 22.50
C ASN A 108 -5.23 -58.50 22.07
N LEU A 109 -5.22 -58.25 20.77
CA LEU A 109 -4.41 -57.21 20.15
C LEU A 109 -5.26 -55.96 19.91
N PHE A 110 -4.79 -54.79 20.36
CA PHE A 110 -5.43 -53.50 20.13
C PHE A 110 -4.53 -52.55 19.34
N GLN A 111 -5.14 -51.79 18.44
CA GLN A 111 -4.57 -50.60 17.79
C GLN A 111 -5.48 -49.41 18.08
N ASP A 112 -4.95 -48.37 18.72
CA ASP A 112 -5.68 -47.15 19.10
C ASP A 112 -7.00 -47.45 19.83
N GLY A 113 -7.00 -48.47 20.69
CA GLY A 113 -8.17 -48.90 21.46
C GLY A 113 -9.15 -49.81 20.70
N THR A 114 -8.93 -50.05 19.41
CA THR A 114 -9.75 -50.98 18.61
C THR A 114 -9.13 -52.38 18.62
N SER A 115 -9.91 -53.41 18.96
CA SER A 115 -9.44 -54.80 18.93
C SER A 115 -9.27 -55.27 17.48
N LEU A 116 -8.05 -55.70 17.14
CA LEU A 116 -7.71 -56.34 15.86
C LEU A 116 -7.98 -57.86 15.89
N GLY A 117 -8.14 -58.43 17.08
CA GLY A 117 -8.51 -59.82 17.27
C GLY A 117 -7.73 -60.55 18.36
N ASN A 118 -8.08 -61.82 18.54
CA ASN A 118 -7.48 -62.74 19.49
C ASN A 118 -6.40 -63.60 18.81
N TYR A 119 -5.24 -63.70 19.43
CA TYR A 119 -4.04 -64.34 18.90
C TYR A 119 -3.44 -65.34 19.90
N PRO A 120 -2.69 -66.36 19.43
CA PRO A 120 -2.02 -67.32 20.30
C PRO A 120 -0.91 -66.67 21.15
N GLN A 121 -0.52 -67.38 22.21
CA GLN A 121 0.47 -66.93 23.20
C GLN A 121 1.82 -66.48 22.60
N ASN A 122 2.21 -67.04 21.45
CA ASN A 122 3.39 -66.66 20.68
C ASN A 122 2.99 -66.34 19.25
N GLY A 123 3.39 -65.19 18.73
CA GLY A 123 2.97 -64.78 17.40
C GLY A 123 3.67 -63.53 16.89
N SER A 124 3.36 -63.25 15.62
CA SER A 124 3.83 -62.08 14.90
C SER A 124 2.69 -61.55 14.06
N GLN A 125 2.46 -60.24 14.08
CA GLN A 125 1.44 -59.58 13.26
C GLN A 125 2.01 -58.32 12.62
N GLY A 126 1.84 -58.21 11.31
CA GLY A 126 2.05 -56.95 10.60
C GLY A 126 0.86 -56.02 10.85
N ILE A 127 1.13 -54.81 11.32
CA ILE A 127 0.11 -53.78 11.55
C ILE A 127 0.36 -52.59 10.62
N LEU A 128 -0.70 -52.10 10.00
CA LEU A 128 -0.67 -50.88 9.20
C LEU A 128 -0.58 -49.67 10.12
N ILE A 129 0.46 -48.85 9.94
CA ILE A 129 0.62 -47.63 10.72
C ILE A 129 0.06 -46.43 9.95
N PRO A 130 -0.95 -45.72 10.49
CA PRO A 130 -1.45 -44.50 9.88
C PRO A 130 -0.43 -43.34 9.98
N PRO A 131 -0.59 -42.28 9.14
CA PRO A 131 0.15 -41.03 9.29
C PRO A 131 0.09 -40.51 10.74
N GLY A 132 1.25 -40.22 11.34
CA GLY A 132 1.35 -39.76 12.74
C GLY A 132 1.60 -40.86 13.78
N GLY A 133 1.50 -42.15 13.41
CA GLY A 133 1.74 -43.28 14.31
C GLY A 133 0.48 -43.82 14.98
N SER A 134 0.62 -44.97 15.64
CA SER A 134 -0.46 -45.62 16.41
C SER A 134 0.07 -46.14 17.74
N VAL A 135 -0.80 -46.21 18.73
CA VAL A 135 -0.55 -46.93 19.98
C VAL A 135 -1.04 -48.37 19.83
N PHE A 136 -0.14 -49.30 20.10
CA PHE A 136 -0.41 -50.72 20.10
C PHE A 136 -0.43 -51.23 21.53
N SER A 137 -1.47 -51.97 21.90
CA SER A 137 -1.54 -52.63 23.21
C SER A 137 -1.86 -54.12 23.08
N LEU A 138 -1.08 -54.97 23.76
CA LEU A 138 -1.41 -56.38 23.99
C LEU A 138 -2.10 -56.52 25.33
N ARG A 139 -3.23 -57.21 25.36
CA ARG A 139 -4.00 -57.42 26.60
C ARG A 139 -4.35 -58.90 26.79
N ARG A 140 -4.38 -59.38 28.02
CA ARG A 140 -4.94 -60.70 28.35
C ARG A 140 -6.46 -60.71 28.14
N ALA A 141 -7.05 -61.90 28.13
CA ALA A 141 -8.51 -62.06 28.03
C ALA A 141 -9.28 -61.38 29.18
N ASP A 142 -8.64 -61.16 30.33
CA ASP A 142 -9.19 -60.43 31.49
C ASP A 142 -9.05 -58.90 31.38
N GLY A 143 -8.44 -58.39 30.30
CA GLY A 143 -8.23 -56.96 30.04
C GLY A 143 -6.90 -56.40 30.54
N THR A 144 -6.08 -57.18 31.25
CA THR A 144 -4.77 -56.74 31.77
C THR A 144 -3.82 -56.40 30.62
N VAL A 145 -3.23 -55.20 30.62
CA VAL A 145 -2.25 -54.77 29.62
C VAL A 145 -0.91 -55.46 29.87
N LEU A 146 -0.43 -56.20 28.87
CA LEU A 146 0.84 -56.92 28.88
C LEU A 146 1.98 -56.09 28.29
N CYS A 147 1.65 -55.29 27.28
CA CYS A 147 2.59 -54.42 26.59
C CYS A 147 1.80 -53.27 25.97
N ASP A 148 2.33 -52.06 26.07
CA ASP A 148 1.82 -50.89 25.36
C ASP A 148 2.99 -50.15 24.72
N ARG A 149 2.91 -49.91 23.41
CA ARG A 149 4.01 -49.30 22.64
C ARG A 149 3.44 -48.33 21.62
N PHE A 150 3.98 -47.12 21.64
CA PHE A 150 3.80 -46.20 20.53
C PHE A 150 4.68 -46.65 19.36
N VAL A 151 4.05 -46.79 18.20
CA VAL A 151 4.70 -47.12 16.94
C VAL A 151 4.67 -45.86 16.08
N SER A 152 5.83 -45.19 15.95
CA SER A 152 5.96 -44.00 15.13
C SER A 152 5.58 -44.30 13.68
N GLY A 153 4.71 -43.47 13.11
CA GLY A 153 4.37 -43.52 11.69
C GLY A 153 5.58 -43.21 10.81
N ALA A 154 5.45 -43.51 9.52
CA ALA A 154 6.44 -43.06 8.55
C ALA A 154 6.52 -41.52 8.56
N PRO A 155 7.70 -40.93 8.32
CA PRO A 155 7.83 -39.48 8.28
C PRO A 155 6.95 -38.90 7.18
N ALA A 156 6.29 -37.78 7.47
CA ALA A 156 5.48 -37.07 6.49
C ALA A 156 6.38 -36.53 5.36
N PRO A 157 5.85 -36.43 4.13
CA PRO A 157 6.53 -35.74 3.04
C PRO A 157 6.92 -34.32 3.44
N THR A 158 8.08 -33.86 2.97
CA THR A 158 8.37 -32.42 2.91
C THR A 158 8.37 -31.98 1.47
N LEU A 159 7.88 -30.77 1.23
CA LEU A 159 7.81 -30.16 -0.09
C LEU A 159 8.12 -28.67 0.05
N SER A 160 8.99 -28.16 -0.82
CA SER A 160 9.19 -26.73 -1.01
C SER A 160 9.22 -26.46 -2.51
N LEU A 161 8.37 -25.56 -2.97
CA LEU A 161 8.22 -25.14 -4.36
C LEU A 161 8.55 -23.65 -4.48
N THR A 162 9.44 -23.32 -5.41
CA THR A 162 9.88 -21.94 -5.68
C THR A 162 9.89 -21.67 -7.18
N ALA A 163 9.87 -20.40 -7.57
CA ALA A 163 9.94 -19.98 -8.97
C ALA A 163 11.00 -18.89 -9.14
N THR A 164 11.89 -19.05 -10.12
CA THR A 164 12.97 -18.10 -10.38
C THR A 164 13.19 -17.96 -11.90
N PRO A 165 13.11 -16.74 -12.47
CA PRO A 165 12.74 -15.45 -11.84
C PRO A 165 11.24 -15.33 -11.49
N ASN A 166 10.91 -14.56 -10.44
CA ASN A 166 9.55 -14.17 -10.09
C ASN A 166 9.59 -12.78 -9.39
N PRO A 167 9.02 -11.71 -9.98
CA PRO A 167 8.21 -11.66 -11.20
C PRO A 167 9.00 -11.93 -12.49
N VAL A 168 8.28 -12.19 -13.58
CA VAL A 168 8.83 -12.40 -14.93
C VAL A 168 8.05 -11.56 -15.96
N ASP A 169 8.67 -11.16 -17.06
CA ASP A 169 7.92 -10.53 -18.15
C ASP A 169 7.01 -11.55 -18.84
N ALA A 170 5.88 -11.09 -19.39
CA ALA A 170 4.98 -11.97 -20.13
C ALA A 170 5.75 -12.71 -21.26
N PHE A 171 5.41 -13.98 -21.47
CA PHE A 171 6.03 -14.89 -22.44
C PHE A 171 7.48 -15.29 -22.16
N ASN A 172 8.17 -14.62 -21.23
CA ASN A 172 9.50 -15.04 -20.80
C ASN A 172 9.42 -16.26 -19.86
N PRO A 173 10.41 -17.17 -19.92
CA PRO A 173 10.38 -18.37 -19.09
C PRO A 173 10.71 -18.05 -17.63
N THR A 174 10.04 -18.74 -16.71
CA THR A 174 10.48 -18.91 -15.33
C THR A 174 10.71 -20.39 -15.03
N THR A 175 11.59 -20.70 -14.08
CA THR A 175 11.86 -22.09 -13.68
C THR A 175 11.22 -22.36 -12.33
N LEU A 176 10.30 -23.31 -12.29
CA LEU A 176 9.80 -23.90 -11.05
C LEU A 176 10.86 -24.87 -10.52
N ASN A 177 11.22 -24.75 -9.25
CA ASN A 177 12.16 -25.62 -8.57
C ASN A 177 11.48 -26.20 -7.34
N TRP A 178 11.49 -27.53 -7.20
CA TRP A 178 10.95 -28.18 -6.02
C TRP A 178 11.92 -29.17 -5.40
N VAL A 179 11.91 -29.19 -4.07
CA VAL A 179 12.65 -30.14 -3.24
C VAL A 179 11.65 -30.97 -2.47
N VAL A 180 11.81 -32.29 -2.51
CA VAL A 180 10.88 -33.24 -1.91
C VAL A 180 11.64 -34.30 -1.14
N THR A 181 11.14 -34.66 0.04
CA THR A 181 11.59 -35.84 0.79
C THR A 181 10.40 -36.69 1.24
N ASN A 182 10.64 -37.99 1.49
CA ASN A 182 9.65 -38.94 2.00
C ASN A 182 8.36 -39.07 1.14
N ALA A 183 8.44 -38.78 -0.16
CA ALA A 183 7.33 -38.91 -1.10
C ALA A 183 7.57 -39.99 -2.15
N TYR A 184 6.50 -40.58 -2.65
CA TYR A 184 6.50 -41.57 -3.73
C TYR A 184 5.84 -41.06 -5.02
N SER A 185 5.02 -40.02 -4.92
CA SER A 185 4.29 -39.43 -6.04
C SER A 185 4.04 -37.96 -5.75
N CYS A 186 4.20 -37.13 -6.77
CA CYS A 186 3.84 -35.74 -6.73
C CYS A 186 2.96 -35.41 -7.93
N LEU A 187 1.83 -34.75 -7.69
CA LEU A 187 0.86 -34.36 -8.71
C LEU A 187 0.77 -32.84 -8.77
N ALA A 188 1.04 -32.29 -9.95
CA ALA A 188 0.92 -30.87 -10.22
C ALA A 188 -0.49 -30.47 -10.67
N SER A 189 -0.92 -29.27 -10.28
CA SER A 189 -2.16 -28.62 -10.74
C SER A 189 -2.01 -27.10 -10.83
N GLY A 190 -2.98 -26.42 -11.46
CA GLY A 190 -2.92 -24.98 -11.73
C GLY A 190 -2.32 -24.70 -13.11
N GLY A 191 -1.26 -23.89 -13.19
CA GLY A 191 -0.56 -23.53 -14.43
C GLY A 191 0.27 -24.63 -15.08
N TRP A 192 0.24 -25.84 -14.54
CA TRP A 192 0.99 -27.03 -14.93
C TRP A 192 0.21 -28.28 -14.50
N SER A 193 0.63 -29.45 -15.00
CA SER A 193 -0.10 -30.68 -14.73
C SER A 193 0.79 -31.92 -14.78
N GLY A 194 0.21 -33.06 -14.40
CA GLY A 194 0.83 -34.37 -14.49
C GLY A 194 1.70 -34.73 -13.29
N THR A 195 2.27 -35.94 -13.35
CA THR A 195 3.16 -36.46 -12.31
C THR A 195 4.53 -35.81 -12.40
N LYS A 196 5.06 -35.35 -11.27
CA LYS A 196 6.39 -34.74 -11.14
C LYS A 196 7.34 -35.64 -10.35
N SER A 197 8.64 -35.37 -10.50
CA SER A 197 9.69 -36.05 -9.73
C SER A 197 9.41 -35.99 -8.23
N ASN A 198 9.38 -37.16 -7.58
CA ASN A 198 9.17 -37.32 -6.14
C ASN A 198 10.47 -37.17 -5.31
N ILE A 199 11.60 -36.89 -5.97
CA ILE A 199 12.91 -36.64 -5.34
C ILE A 199 13.40 -35.20 -5.55
N GLY A 200 12.50 -34.31 -6.00
CA GLY A 200 12.84 -32.96 -6.43
C GLY A 200 13.29 -32.89 -7.89
N SER A 201 13.05 -31.74 -8.53
CA SER A 201 13.52 -31.42 -9.89
C SER A 201 13.22 -29.94 -10.19
N SER A 202 13.35 -29.57 -11.46
CA SER A 202 12.94 -28.26 -11.98
C SER A 202 12.22 -28.39 -13.33
N GLU A 203 11.36 -27.43 -13.63
CA GLU A 203 10.59 -27.37 -14.87
C GLU A 203 10.42 -25.92 -15.31
N ALA A 204 10.74 -25.62 -16.57
CA ALA A 204 10.52 -24.30 -17.15
C ALA A 204 9.07 -24.14 -17.58
N VAL A 205 8.48 -23.00 -17.25
CA VAL A 205 7.11 -22.61 -17.59
C VAL A 205 7.09 -21.19 -18.16
N ASN A 206 6.14 -20.90 -19.04
CA ASN A 206 6.00 -19.60 -19.72
C ASN A 206 4.61 -19.00 -19.44
N PRO A 207 4.38 -18.46 -18.23
CA PRO A 207 3.11 -17.84 -17.91
C PRO A 207 2.89 -16.57 -18.72
N VAL A 208 1.66 -16.39 -19.23
CA VAL A 208 1.24 -15.17 -19.91
C VAL A 208 0.62 -14.18 -18.94
N THR A 209 -0.10 -14.69 -17.93
CA THR A 209 -0.73 -13.91 -16.86
C THR A 209 -0.29 -14.45 -15.51
N ALA A 210 -0.60 -13.72 -14.43
CA ALA A 210 -0.33 -14.21 -13.08
C ALA A 210 -0.96 -15.60 -12.88
N THR A 211 -0.14 -16.61 -12.62
CA THR A 211 -0.56 -18.02 -12.64
C THR A 211 -0.10 -18.71 -11.37
N ASN A 212 -1.02 -19.46 -10.74
CA ASN A 212 -0.72 -20.29 -9.58
C ASN A 212 -0.25 -21.68 -10.00
N TYR A 213 0.80 -22.18 -9.35
CA TYR A 213 1.39 -23.49 -9.58
C TYR A 213 1.38 -24.28 -8.28
N ASP A 214 0.54 -25.31 -8.21
CA ASP A 214 0.36 -26.15 -7.03
C ASP A 214 1.04 -27.50 -7.22
N LEU A 215 1.69 -28.02 -6.18
CA LEU A 215 2.22 -29.38 -6.14
C LEU A 215 1.76 -30.08 -4.88
N VAL A 216 1.21 -31.29 -5.02
CA VAL A 216 0.85 -32.15 -3.90
C VAL A 216 1.66 -33.43 -3.98
N CYS A 217 2.45 -33.72 -2.95
CA CYS A 217 3.25 -34.92 -2.82
C CYS A 217 2.68 -35.85 -1.76
N TYR A 218 2.62 -37.13 -2.08
CA TYR A 218 2.10 -38.19 -1.23
C TYR A 218 3.24 -39.10 -0.78
N GLY A 219 3.18 -39.51 0.48
CA GLY A 219 4.15 -40.38 1.14
C GLY A 219 3.48 -41.32 2.13
N PRO A 220 4.22 -42.30 2.65
CA PRO A 220 3.72 -43.22 3.67
C PRO A 220 3.29 -42.51 4.96
N GLY A 221 3.83 -41.31 5.23
CA GLY A 221 3.44 -40.46 6.35
C GLY A 221 2.34 -39.43 6.06
N GLY A 222 1.62 -39.54 4.94
CA GLY A 222 0.53 -38.62 4.56
C GLY A 222 0.83 -37.83 3.28
N SER A 223 0.45 -36.55 3.24
CA SER A 223 0.67 -35.67 2.08
C SER A 223 1.23 -34.31 2.49
N ALA A 224 2.03 -33.71 1.63
CA ALA A 224 2.44 -32.31 1.70
C ALA A 224 2.02 -31.58 0.43
N SER A 225 1.64 -30.31 0.57
CA SER A 225 1.28 -29.45 -0.55
C SER A 225 1.99 -28.11 -0.44
N ASP A 226 2.43 -27.57 -1.57
CA ASP A 226 2.98 -26.23 -1.66
C ASP A 226 2.53 -25.58 -2.96
N SER A 227 2.52 -24.24 -2.98
CA SER A 227 2.03 -23.45 -4.10
C SER A 227 2.91 -22.23 -4.32
N VAL A 228 3.21 -21.92 -5.58
CA VAL A 228 3.89 -20.67 -5.94
C VAL A 228 3.07 -19.92 -6.99
N VAL A 229 2.85 -18.63 -6.76
CA VAL A 229 2.26 -17.74 -7.76
C VAL A 229 3.38 -17.08 -8.55
N VAL A 230 3.43 -17.33 -9.85
CA VAL A 230 4.30 -16.58 -10.75
C VAL A 230 3.56 -15.32 -11.16
N SER A 231 4.12 -14.17 -10.77
CA SER A 231 3.60 -12.85 -11.12
C SER A 231 4.24 -12.32 -12.40
N ILE A 232 3.48 -11.51 -13.14
CA ILE A 232 3.94 -10.90 -14.40
C ILE A 232 4.26 -9.43 -14.16
N ASN A 233 5.40 -8.96 -14.67
CA ASN A 233 5.77 -7.54 -14.59
C ASN A 233 4.71 -6.68 -15.30
N PRO A 234 4.26 -5.57 -14.69
CA PRO A 234 3.36 -4.64 -15.36
C PRO A 234 4.06 -3.98 -16.55
N PRO A 235 3.31 -3.43 -17.52
CA PRO A 235 3.89 -2.70 -18.63
C PRO A 235 4.76 -1.53 -18.17
N VAL A 236 5.81 -1.21 -18.92
CA VAL A 236 6.58 0.02 -18.72
C VAL A 236 6.19 1.00 -19.81
N VAL A 237 5.88 2.23 -19.40
CA VAL A 237 5.61 3.35 -20.31
C VAL A 237 6.42 4.55 -19.83
N ASN A 238 7.09 5.22 -20.76
CA ASN A 238 7.73 6.51 -20.51
C ASN A 238 7.22 7.49 -21.56
N LEU A 239 6.77 8.66 -21.12
CA LEU A 239 6.26 9.76 -21.93
C LEU A 239 7.07 11.01 -21.59
N THR A 240 7.56 11.70 -22.62
CA THR A 240 8.39 12.89 -22.47
C THR A 240 7.99 13.95 -23.48
N SER A 241 8.19 15.22 -23.13
CA SER A 241 7.98 16.33 -24.05
C SER A 241 9.29 17.05 -24.35
N SER A 242 9.46 17.47 -25.59
CA SER A 242 10.61 18.27 -25.99
C SER A 242 10.21 19.27 -27.08
N PRO A 243 10.28 20.58 -26.79
CA PRO A 243 10.54 21.21 -25.47
C PRO A 243 9.38 21.06 -24.46
N SER A 244 9.68 21.01 -23.16
CA SER A 244 8.67 20.92 -22.08
C SER A 244 8.08 22.26 -21.63
N HIS A 245 8.71 23.37 -22.03
CA HIS A 245 8.19 24.71 -21.86
C HIS A 245 8.12 25.40 -23.22
N ILE A 246 6.98 25.98 -23.54
CA ILE A 246 6.73 26.61 -24.85
C ILE A 246 5.92 27.89 -24.72
N ASN A 247 6.07 28.78 -25.71
CA ASN A 247 5.13 29.90 -25.85
C ASN A 247 3.71 29.37 -26.17
N PRO A 248 2.65 30.12 -25.83
CA PRO A 248 1.28 29.71 -26.15
C PRO A 248 1.12 29.40 -27.64
N GLY A 249 0.71 28.18 -27.97
CA GLY A 249 0.48 27.73 -29.36
C GLY A 249 1.74 27.41 -30.16
N ALA A 250 2.94 27.47 -29.54
CA ALA A 250 4.13 26.90 -30.14
C ALA A 250 4.09 25.36 -30.08
N SER A 251 5.01 24.70 -30.77
CA SER A 251 5.02 23.23 -30.90
C SER A 251 5.92 22.55 -29.87
N THR A 252 5.49 21.39 -29.38
CA THR A 252 6.30 20.43 -28.62
C THR A 252 6.10 19.02 -29.18
N ASN A 253 7.13 18.19 -29.13
CA ASN A 253 7.03 16.78 -29.50
C ASN A 253 6.85 15.93 -28.24
N LEU A 254 5.77 15.18 -28.19
CA LEU A 254 5.55 14.11 -27.21
C LEU A 254 6.17 12.83 -27.76
N THR A 255 7.19 12.32 -27.08
CA THR A 255 7.85 11.05 -27.40
C THR A 255 7.52 10.03 -26.33
N TRP A 256 7.14 8.82 -26.72
CA TRP A 256 6.87 7.74 -25.77
C TRP A 256 7.54 6.42 -26.16
N THR A 257 7.89 5.63 -25.14
CA THR A 257 8.38 4.26 -25.26
C THR A 257 7.52 3.34 -24.41
N VAL A 258 7.31 2.12 -24.89
CA VAL A 258 6.43 1.12 -24.25
C VAL A 258 7.09 -0.25 -24.31
N SER A 259 6.98 -1.01 -23.22
CA SER A 259 7.30 -2.44 -23.19
C SER A 259 6.26 -3.21 -22.37
N GLY A 260 5.98 -4.46 -22.77
CA GLY A 260 5.07 -5.35 -22.04
C GLY A 260 3.58 -4.96 -22.08
N ALA A 261 3.16 -4.05 -22.97
CA ALA A 261 1.76 -3.64 -23.15
C ALA A 261 1.11 -4.28 -24.38
N ASP A 262 -0.16 -4.65 -24.25
CA ASP A 262 -1.02 -5.08 -25.36
C ASP A 262 -1.77 -3.90 -26.00
N SER A 263 -2.01 -2.84 -25.23
CA SER A 263 -2.67 -1.63 -25.70
C SER A 263 -2.23 -0.40 -24.91
N CYS A 264 -2.23 0.77 -25.57
CA CYS A 264 -2.01 2.05 -24.91
C CYS A 264 -3.05 3.06 -25.36
N THR A 265 -3.61 3.80 -24.41
CA THR A 265 -4.62 4.84 -24.65
C THR A 265 -4.12 6.17 -24.10
N ALA A 266 -4.06 7.16 -24.99
CA ALA A 266 -3.79 8.55 -24.68
C ALA A 266 -5.04 9.22 -24.08
N SER A 267 -4.83 10.07 -23.07
CA SER A 267 -5.86 10.91 -22.47
C SER A 267 -5.28 12.21 -21.92
N GLY A 268 -6.14 13.23 -21.78
CA GLY A 268 -5.70 14.59 -21.44
C GLY A 268 -5.41 15.39 -22.71
N GLY A 269 -4.61 16.45 -22.60
CA GLY A 269 -4.13 17.16 -23.78
C GLY A 269 -5.18 17.88 -24.65
N VAL A 270 -4.71 18.73 -25.55
CA VAL A 270 -5.48 19.13 -26.73
C VAL A 270 -5.04 18.23 -27.88
N GLY A 271 -5.94 17.37 -28.39
CA GLY A 271 -5.63 16.48 -29.51
C GLY A 271 -4.98 15.14 -29.13
N TRP A 272 -4.55 14.96 -27.87
CA TRP A 272 -3.93 13.73 -27.39
C TRP A 272 -4.97 12.76 -26.79
N PHE A 273 -5.61 11.98 -27.65
CA PHE A 273 -6.60 10.99 -27.21
C PHE A 273 -6.53 9.72 -28.05
N GLY A 274 -7.19 8.67 -27.56
CA GLY A 274 -7.38 7.41 -28.28
C GLY A 274 -6.15 6.50 -28.28
N SER A 275 -6.19 5.47 -29.12
CA SER A 275 -5.15 4.43 -29.17
C SER A 275 -3.81 4.99 -29.63
N LYS A 276 -2.73 4.52 -29.02
CA LYS A 276 -1.34 4.81 -29.38
C LYS A 276 -0.56 3.52 -29.61
N ALA A 277 0.48 3.62 -30.42
CA ALA A 277 1.33 2.48 -30.75
C ALA A 277 2.05 1.94 -29.51
N VAL A 278 1.99 0.63 -29.31
CA VAL A 278 2.68 -0.11 -28.23
C VAL A 278 4.18 -0.33 -28.48
N VAL A 279 4.68 0.10 -29.64
CA VAL A 279 6.11 0.08 -29.99
C VAL A 279 6.82 1.41 -29.69
N GLY A 280 6.08 2.38 -29.13
CA GLY A 280 6.54 3.76 -28.98
C GLY A 280 6.22 4.63 -30.21
N GLY A 281 6.50 5.93 -30.10
CA GLY A 281 6.22 6.89 -31.16
C GLY A 281 6.57 8.33 -30.78
N THR A 282 6.40 9.23 -31.74
CA THR A 282 6.52 10.68 -31.55
C THR A 282 5.39 11.39 -32.27
N GLU A 283 4.77 12.35 -31.60
CA GLU A 283 3.71 13.20 -32.16
C GLU A 283 3.90 14.64 -31.69
N SER A 284 3.50 15.60 -32.54
CA SER A 284 3.68 17.02 -32.28
C SER A 284 2.37 17.70 -31.90
N TYR A 285 2.41 18.54 -30.87
CA TYR A 285 1.25 19.23 -30.31
C TYR A 285 1.56 20.70 -30.01
N SER A 286 0.52 21.54 -29.98
CA SER A 286 0.67 22.99 -29.78
C SER A 286 -0.31 23.58 -28.76
N PRO A 287 -0.18 23.23 -27.46
CA PRO A 287 -1.07 23.74 -26.43
C PRO A 287 -0.89 25.26 -26.20
N SER A 288 -1.97 25.95 -25.85
CA SER A 288 -1.98 27.39 -25.55
C SER A 288 -2.00 27.73 -24.05
N SER A 289 -2.02 26.71 -23.19
CA SER A 289 -1.98 26.80 -21.73
C SER A 289 -1.35 25.54 -21.15
N ASN A 290 -1.00 25.55 -19.86
CA ASN A 290 -0.43 24.39 -19.17
C ASN A 290 -1.31 23.15 -19.41
N THR A 291 -0.72 22.12 -20.00
CA THR A 291 -1.46 20.95 -20.49
C THR A 291 -0.75 19.68 -20.08
N ALA A 292 -1.47 18.81 -19.35
CA ALA A 292 -1.01 17.48 -18.99
C ALA A 292 -1.45 16.45 -20.04
N TYR A 293 -0.51 15.60 -20.44
CA TYR A 293 -0.68 14.50 -21.39
C TYR A 293 -0.42 13.19 -20.66
N SER A 294 -1.40 12.29 -20.63
CA SER A 294 -1.27 10.99 -19.98
C SER A 294 -1.33 9.86 -21.00
N LEU A 295 -0.54 8.83 -20.81
CA LEU A 295 -0.56 7.61 -21.61
C LEU A 295 -0.72 6.42 -20.68
N THR A 296 -1.85 5.72 -20.81
CA THR A 296 -2.18 4.54 -20.02
C THR A 296 -1.99 3.29 -20.87
N CYS A 297 -1.09 2.41 -20.47
CA CYS A 297 -0.78 1.16 -21.15
C CYS A 297 -1.24 -0.04 -20.31
N THR A 298 -1.92 -0.98 -20.95
CA THR A 298 -2.45 -2.21 -20.35
C THR A 298 -1.77 -3.41 -20.98
N GLY A 299 -1.35 -4.37 -20.15
CA GLY A 299 -0.78 -5.64 -20.58
C GLY A 299 -1.02 -6.74 -19.54
N PRO A 300 -0.40 -7.91 -19.71
CA PRO A 300 -0.75 -9.10 -18.92
C PRO A 300 -0.37 -9.01 -17.43
N GLY A 301 0.59 -8.14 -17.07
CA GLY A 301 0.97 -7.83 -15.69
C GLY A 301 0.18 -6.68 -15.04
N GLY A 302 -0.77 -6.08 -15.76
CA GLY A 302 -1.62 -5.01 -15.25
C GLY A 302 -1.60 -3.74 -16.10
N VAL A 303 -1.75 -2.59 -15.44
CA VAL A 303 -1.90 -1.29 -16.08
C VAL A 303 -0.90 -0.30 -15.49
N THR A 304 -0.24 0.46 -16.35
CA THR A 304 0.68 1.54 -15.97
C THR A 304 0.30 2.81 -16.71
N THR A 305 0.43 3.96 -16.06
CA THR A 305 0.19 5.26 -16.66
C THR A 305 1.39 6.16 -16.42
N ASP A 306 1.84 6.85 -17.47
CA ASP A 306 2.78 7.97 -17.34
C ASP A 306 2.11 9.28 -17.75
N THR A 307 2.53 10.39 -17.14
CA THR A 307 1.96 11.72 -17.38
C THR A 307 3.06 12.75 -17.51
N GLU A 308 3.05 13.46 -18.63
CA GLU A 308 3.96 14.55 -18.95
C GLU A 308 3.20 15.88 -19.02
N THR A 309 3.73 16.92 -18.39
CA THR A 309 3.10 18.26 -18.41
C THR A 309 3.93 19.23 -19.23
N VAL A 310 3.29 19.80 -20.26
CA VAL A 310 3.85 20.87 -21.06
C VAL A 310 3.40 22.20 -20.46
N LEU A 311 4.37 23.02 -20.10
CA LEU A 311 4.16 24.30 -19.44
C LEU A 311 4.21 25.46 -20.44
N VAL A 312 3.39 26.47 -20.18
CA VAL A 312 3.22 27.67 -20.99
C VAL A 312 3.27 28.88 -20.06
N PRO A 313 3.98 29.97 -20.42
CA PRO A 313 4.02 31.18 -19.62
C PRO A 313 2.61 31.67 -19.22
N THR A 314 2.40 31.87 -17.93
CA THR A 314 1.16 32.46 -17.39
C THR A 314 1.49 33.59 -16.42
N GLY A 315 0.58 34.55 -16.32
CA GLY A 315 0.75 35.68 -15.44
C GLY A 315 -0.40 36.67 -15.48
N ASN A 316 -0.42 37.53 -14.47
CA ASN A 316 -1.36 38.64 -14.38
C ASN A 316 -0.61 39.92 -14.01
N ILE A 317 -1.20 41.04 -14.38
CA ILE A 317 -0.80 42.36 -13.91
C ILE A 317 -2.06 43.18 -13.67
N THR A 318 -2.06 43.97 -12.61
CA THR A 318 -3.17 44.84 -12.21
C THR A 318 -2.63 46.19 -11.78
N ALA A 319 -3.42 47.25 -11.97
CA ALA A 319 -3.09 48.61 -11.56
C ALA A 319 -4.31 49.23 -10.87
N SER A 320 -4.11 49.79 -9.68
CA SER A 320 -5.20 50.45 -8.94
C SER A 320 -5.60 51.76 -9.60
N PRO A 321 -6.88 52.19 -9.51
CA PRO A 321 -7.27 53.53 -9.94
C PRO A 321 -6.50 54.60 -9.15
N CYS A 322 -6.39 55.79 -9.73
CA CYS A 322 -5.58 56.86 -9.22
C CYS A 322 -6.27 58.21 -9.42
N VAL A 323 -6.38 59.00 -8.35
CA VAL A 323 -6.95 60.34 -8.38
C VAL A 323 -5.82 61.36 -8.20
N ILE A 324 -5.58 62.18 -9.23
CA ILE A 324 -4.57 63.24 -9.20
C ILE A 324 -5.09 64.41 -8.35
N PRO A 325 -4.41 64.76 -7.26
CA PRO A 325 -4.76 65.92 -6.45
C PRO A 325 -4.68 67.22 -7.24
N VAL A 326 -5.46 68.21 -6.82
CA VAL A 326 -5.40 69.57 -7.38
C VAL A 326 -3.98 70.11 -7.32
N GLY A 327 -3.52 70.71 -8.42
CA GLY A 327 -2.18 71.29 -8.55
C GLY A 327 -1.07 70.30 -8.89
N LEU A 328 -1.35 69.00 -8.94
CA LEU A 328 -0.38 67.96 -9.31
C LEU A 328 -0.60 67.44 -10.74
N GLY A 329 0.46 66.87 -11.32
CA GLY A 329 0.46 66.23 -12.63
C GLY A 329 0.39 64.70 -12.59
N SER A 330 0.52 64.11 -11.40
CA SER A 330 0.56 62.67 -11.21
C SER A 330 0.02 62.26 -9.85
N CYS A 331 -0.29 60.98 -9.71
CA CYS A 331 -0.63 60.31 -8.47
C CYS A 331 -0.03 58.90 -8.46
N ASN A 332 -0.07 58.19 -7.33
CA ASN A 332 0.49 56.84 -7.24
C ASN A 332 -0.58 55.77 -7.47
N SER A 333 -0.37 54.91 -8.47
CA SER A 333 -1.11 53.68 -8.68
C SER A 333 -0.33 52.49 -8.12
N THR A 334 -0.99 51.62 -7.38
CA THR A 334 -0.38 50.37 -6.91
C THR A 334 -0.48 49.34 -8.02
N VAL A 335 0.67 48.86 -8.49
CA VAL A 335 0.79 47.83 -9.51
C VAL A 335 1.15 46.53 -8.83
N ALA A 336 0.41 45.46 -9.12
CA ALA A 336 0.68 44.12 -8.61
C ALA A 336 0.73 43.12 -9.76
N TRP A 337 1.65 42.17 -9.69
CA TRP A 337 1.86 41.16 -10.74
C TRP A 337 2.25 39.80 -10.19
N THR A 338 1.98 38.79 -11.00
CA THR A 338 2.46 37.42 -10.81
C THR A 338 2.83 36.83 -12.18
N ALA A 339 3.94 36.12 -12.26
CA ALA A 339 4.43 35.42 -13.43
C ALA A 339 4.80 33.99 -13.04
N SER A 340 4.56 33.03 -13.93
CA SER A 340 4.83 31.61 -13.74
C SER A 340 5.21 30.98 -15.07
N ASP A 341 6.13 30.02 -15.06
CA ASP A 341 6.54 29.23 -16.23
C ASP A 341 7.07 30.07 -17.42
N PHE A 342 7.68 31.22 -17.14
CA PHE A 342 8.29 32.07 -18.17
C PHE A 342 9.56 31.43 -18.72
N LEU A 343 9.77 31.57 -20.03
CA LEU A 343 10.95 31.05 -20.74
C LEU A 343 12.21 31.87 -20.45
N GLY A 344 12.04 33.15 -20.14
CA GLY A 344 13.11 34.03 -19.69
C GLY A 344 12.76 34.75 -18.38
N THR A 345 13.62 35.72 -18.01
CA THR A 345 13.35 36.54 -16.82
C THR A 345 12.11 37.40 -17.06
N PRO A 346 11.15 37.44 -16.11
CA PRO A 346 10.04 38.39 -16.18
C PRO A 346 10.52 39.82 -16.37
N SER A 347 9.74 40.62 -17.09
CA SER A 347 9.98 42.05 -17.25
C SER A 347 8.69 42.79 -17.00
N VAL A 348 8.68 43.63 -15.96
CA VAL A 348 7.54 44.48 -15.60
C VAL A 348 7.88 45.92 -15.94
N LEU A 349 7.08 46.52 -16.83
CA LEU A 349 7.35 47.82 -17.41
C LEU A 349 6.22 48.81 -17.19
N GLN A 350 6.56 50.08 -17.15
CA GLN A 350 5.65 51.22 -17.29
C GLN A 350 6.06 51.95 -18.58
N GLY A 351 5.18 51.96 -19.58
CA GLY A 351 5.57 52.31 -20.95
C GLY A 351 6.72 51.43 -21.44
N SER A 352 7.88 52.04 -21.73
CA SER A 352 9.12 51.34 -22.13
C SER A 352 10.11 51.10 -20.98
N THR A 353 9.84 51.62 -19.77
CA THR A 353 10.78 51.58 -18.66
C THR A 353 10.50 50.36 -17.78
N GLN A 354 11.45 49.42 -17.75
CA GLN A 354 11.39 48.29 -16.84
C GLN A 354 11.69 48.73 -15.41
N PHE A 355 10.85 48.30 -14.46
CA PHE A 355 11.04 48.57 -13.03
C PHE A 355 11.10 47.32 -12.15
N SER A 356 10.80 46.13 -12.70
CA SER A 356 11.00 44.87 -11.99
C SER A 356 11.31 43.71 -12.92
N THR A 357 12.02 42.71 -12.37
CA THR A 357 12.23 41.37 -12.95
C THR A 357 11.67 40.25 -12.06
N ALA A 358 11.04 40.61 -10.93
CA ALA A 358 10.58 39.63 -9.96
C ALA A 358 9.36 38.87 -10.49
N VAL A 359 9.30 37.56 -10.21
CA VAL A 359 8.16 36.70 -10.57
C VAL A 359 6.85 37.12 -9.90
N SER A 360 6.92 37.84 -8.79
CA SER A 360 5.75 38.49 -8.19
C SER A 360 6.17 39.75 -7.45
N GLY A 361 5.22 40.65 -7.24
CA GLY A 361 5.47 41.86 -6.46
C GLY A 361 4.29 42.81 -6.46
N SER A 362 4.40 43.82 -5.60
CA SER A 362 3.48 44.95 -5.57
C SER A 362 4.28 46.22 -5.27
N VAL A 363 4.10 47.26 -6.09
CA VAL A 363 4.81 48.53 -5.93
C VAL A 363 3.94 49.70 -6.36
N ALA A 364 4.04 50.81 -5.64
CA ALA A 364 3.41 52.07 -6.04
C ALA A 364 4.25 52.75 -7.15
N ARG A 365 3.60 53.15 -8.23
CA ARG A 365 4.19 53.85 -9.37
C ARG A 365 3.45 55.16 -9.61
N ALA A 366 4.20 56.24 -9.85
CA ALA A 366 3.60 57.50 -10.25
C ALA A 366 3.02 57.35 -11.67
N VAL A 367 1.76 57.72 -11.85
CA VAL A 367 1.02 57.68 -13.13
C VAL A 367 0.43 59.03 -13.46
N SER A 368 0.27 59.29 -14.75
CA SER A 368 -0.37 60.49 -15.31
C SER A 368 -1.41 60.12 -16.37
N TYR A 369 -2.04 61.09 -17.02
CA TYR A 369 -2.95 60.80 -18.14
C TYR A 369 -2.29 60.12 -19.34
N ILE A 370 -0.97 60.26 -19.47
CA ILE A 370 -0.18 59.76 -20.62
C ILE A 370 0.58 58.47 -20.24
N ASP A 371 1.08 58.38 -19.02
CA ASP A 371 1.91 57.27 -18.55
C ASP A 371 1.17 56.46 -17.46
N LYS A 372 0.23 55.62 -17.90
CA LYS A 372 -0.69 54.84 -17.02
C LYS A 372 -0.78 53.36 -17.38
N THR A 373 -0.02 52.93 -18.39
CA THR A 373 -0.07 51.57 -18.94
C THR A 373 1.14 50.79 -18.45
N PHE A 374 0.86 49.60 -17.92
CA PHE A 374 1.85 48.67 -17.40
C PHE A 374 1.84 47.38 -18.20
N PHE A 375 3.03 46.81 -18.40
CA PHE A 375 3.23 45.57 -19.15
C PHE A 375 3.92 44.53 -18.27
N LEU A 376 3.46 43.28 -18.35
CA LEU A 376 4.17 42.10 -17.89
C LEU A 376 4.57 41.29 -19.11
N ARG A 377 5.87 41.09 -19.30
CA ARG A 377 6.44 40.36 -20.43
C ARG A 377 7.31 39.21 -19.97
N ASP A 378 7.28 38.13 -20.75
CA ASP A 378 8.30 37.09 -20.68
C ASP A 378 9.53 37.51 -21.50
N GLY A 379 10.66 37.76 -20.83
CA GLY A 379 11.88 38.21 -21.48
C GLY A 379 12.51 37.22 -22.47
N GLY A 380 12.09 35.95 -22.46
CA GLY A 380 12.51 34.91 -23.40
C GLY A 380 11.41 34.43 -24.34
N GLY A 381 10.20 35.01 -24.25
CA GLY A 381 9.00 34.51 -24.89
C GLY A 381 8.19 35.59 -25.60
N THR A 382 6.98 35.22 -26.01
CA THR A 382 5.99 36.11 -26.64
C THR A 382 4.83 36.49 -25.71
N PHE A 383 4.88 36.03 -24.45
CA PHE A 383 3.84 36.31 -23.48
C PHE A 383 3.86 37.79 -23.08
N GLU A 384 2.69 38.44 -23.23
CA GLU A 384 2.45 39.81 -22.77
C GLU A 384 1.07 39.94 -22.11
N ARG A 385 1.02 40.69 -21.02
CA ARG A 385 -0.20 41.19 -20.39
C ARG A 385 -0.08 42.68 -20.10
N THR A 386 -1.20 43.37 -20.17
CA THR A 386 -1.29 44.82 -20.02
C THR A 386 -2.31 45.18 -18.95
N ALA A 387 -1.99 46.17 -18.13
CA ALA A 387 -2.92 46.78 -17.19
C ALA A 387 -2.84 48.31 -17.29
N ASP A 388 -4.02 48.94 -17.35
CA ASP A 388 -4.15 50.39 -17.32
C ASP A 388 -4.67 50.87 -15.97
N SER A 389 -4.00 51.88 -15.39
CA SER A 389 -4.55 52.60 -14.25
C SER A 389 -5.65 53.56 -14.72
N SER A 390 -6.81 53.51 -14.07
CA SER A 390 -7.85 54.53 -14.26
C SER A 390 -7.44 55.84 -13.56
N VAL A 391 -6.96 56.80 -14.36
CA VAL A 391 -6.46 58.10 -13.87
C VAL A 391 -7.52 59.18 -14.03
N THR A 392 -7.87 59.84 -12.93
CA THR A 392 -8.84 60.95 -12.91
C THR A 392 -8.33 62.12 -12.10
N CYS A 393 -8.77 63.35 -12.40
CA CYS A 393 -8.53 64.49 -11.53
C CYS A 393 -9.42 64.44 -10.28
N ALA A 394 -8.94 65.02 -9.19
CA ALA A 394 -9.73 65.21 -7.97
C ALA A 394 -11.07 65.89 -8.27
N PRO A 395 -12.14 65.61 -7.48
CA PRO A 395 -13.43 66.26 -7.64
C PRO A 395 -13.26 67.78 -7.72
N THR A 396 -14.07 68.44 -8.57
CA THR A 396 -13.99 69.90 -8.83
C THR A 396 -12.74 70.39 -9.55
N SER A 397 -11.93 69.51 -10.16
CA SER A 397 -10.80 69.90 -11.00
C SER A 397 -10.84 69.23 -12.38
N ARG A 398 -10.16 69.83 -13.37
CA ARG A 398 -10.01 69.32 -14.73
C ARG A 398 -8.55 69.25 -15.14
N TRP A 399 -8.21 68.25 -15.94
CA TRP A 399 -6.89 68.14 -16.55
C TRP A 399 -6.70 69.27 -17.58
N ASN A 400 -5.58 69.99 -17.50
CA ASN A 400 -5.25 71.06 -18.46
C ASN A 400 -4.17 70.66 -19.48
N GLY A 401 -3.71 69.40 -19.47
CA GLY A 401 -2.57 68.94 -20.25
C GLY A 401 -1.32 68.63 -19.42
N THR A 402 -1.20 69.22 -18.22
CA THR A 402 -0.01 69.08 -17.36
C THR A 402 -0.34 68.84 -15.88
N ILE A 403 -1.39 69.47 -15.36
CA ILE A 403 -1.85 69.34 -13.97
C ILE A 403 -3.39 69.36 -13.87
N CYS A 404 -3.91 68.91 -12.75
CA CYS A 404 -5.33 69.08 -12.41
C CYS A 404 -5.59 70.48 -11.86
N LEU A 405 -6.23 71.33 -12.65
CA LEU A 405 -6.62 72.70 -12.27
C LEU A 405 -8.03 72.72 -11.68
N LEU A 406 -8.23 73.51 -10.62
CA LEU A 406 -9.57 73.75 -10.09
C LEU A 406 -10.50 74.28 -11.19
N LEU A 407 -11.71 73.74 -11.23
CA LEU A 407 -12.78 74.32 -12.03
C LEU A 407 -13.13 75.70 -11.44
N PRO A 408 -13.38 76.71 -12.28
CA PRO A 408 -13.85 77.99 -11.80
C PRO A 408 -15.17 77.81 -11.05
N LYS A 409 -15.21 78.28 -9.80
CA LYS A 409 -16.43 78.32 -9.02
C LYS A 409 -17.27 79.51 -9.51
N ILE A 410 -18.24 79.23 -10.37
CA ILE A 410 -19.24 80.22 -10.77
C ILE A 410 -20.23 80.35 -9.61
N THR A 411 -20.24 81.52 -8.97
CA THR A 411 -21.29 81.87 -8.00
C THR A 411 -22.28 82.77 -8.72
N MET A 412 -23.51 82.29 -8.92
CA MET A 412 -24.60 83.10 -9.46
C MET A 412 -25.37 83.74 -8.31
N ASN A 413 -25.17 85.04 -8.11
CA ASN A 413 -26.00 85.81 -7.19
C ASN A 413 -27.12 86.45 -8.00
N THR A 414 -28.38 86.20 -7.60
CA THR A 414 -29.54 86.93 -8.14
C THR A 414 -29.81 88.11 -7.22
N ILE A 415 -29.66 89.32 -7.76
CA ILE A 415 -30.03 90.54 -7.05
C ILE A 415 -31.33 91.02 -7.70
N PRO A 416 -32.51 90.81 -7.07
CA PRO A 416 -33.74 91.36 -7.60
C PRO A 416 -33.67 92.89 -7.60
N ASN A 417 -33.91 93.51 -8.75
CA ASN A 417 -34.06 94.96 -8.86
C ASN A 417 -35.47 95.30 -9.39
N PRO A 418 -36.35 95.89 -8.56
CA PRO A 418 -36.17 96.28 -7.16
C PRO A 418 -36.21 95.09 -6.18
N ALA A 419 -35.60 95.26 -4.99
CA ALA A 419 -35.43 94.20 -3.99
C ALA A 419 -36.73 93.66 -3.35
N ILE A 420 -37.88 94.29 -3.62
CA ILE A 420 -39.21 93.90 -3.16
C ILE A 420 -40.14 93.89 -4.38
N ILE A 421 -40.74 92.73 -4.69
CA ILE A 421 -41.64 92.53 -5.83
C ILE A 421 -43.04 92.26 -5.30
N ARG A 422 -44.06 93.01 -5.74
CA ARG A 422 -45.47 92.80 -5.34
C ARG A 422 -46.18 91.91 -6.37
N SER A 423 -47.33 91.34 -5.98
CA SER A 423 -48.11 90.45 -6.86
C SER A 423 -48.55 91.19 -8.13
N GLY A 424 -48.10 90.70 -9.31
CA GLY A 424 -48.43 91.25 -10.62
C GLY A 424 -47.33 92.08 -11.30
N GLU A 425 -46.18 92.30 -10.65
CA GLU A 425 -45.07 93.08 -11.20
C GLU A 425 -43.98 92.21 -11.83
N THR A 426 -43.32 92.72 -12.89
CA THR A 426 -42.13 92.13 -13.50
C THR A 426 -40.86 92.81 -12.96
N ALA A 427 -39.83 92.03 -12.62
CA ALA A 427 -38.54 92.53 -12.17
C ALA A 427 -37.40 91.98 -13.03
N ASP A 428 -36.38 92.81 -13.27
CA ASP A 428 -35.17 92.40 -13.97
C ASP A 428 -34.25 91.65 -12.99
N ILE A 429 -33.80 90.45 -13.39
CA ILE A 429 -32.83 89.67 -12.63
C ILE A 429 -31.45 89.95 -13.21
N GLY A 430 -30.64 90.73 -12.49
CA GLY A 430 -29.22 90.82 -12.75
C GLY A 430 -28.53 89.52 -12.35
N ILE A 431 -27.89 88.84 -13.30
CA ILE A 431 -27.01 87.70 -13.03
C ILE A 431 -25.58 88.24 -13.01
N ILE A 432 -24.95 88.26 -11.83
CA ILE A 432 -23.52 88.53 -11.71
C ILE A 432 -22.79 87.20 -11.70
N ILE A 433 -21.87 87.02 -12.66
CA ILE A 433 -20.95 85.88 -12.73
C ILE A 433 -19.64 86.33 -12.10
N ASP A 434 -19.48 86.11 -10.80
CA ASP A 434 -18.17 86.23 -10.15
C ASP A 434 -17.38 84.96 -10.44
N ALA A 435 -16.49 85.04 -11.43
CA ALA A 435 -15.50 84.01 -11.71
C ALA A 435 -14.12 84.68 -11.80
N ASN A 436 -13.19 84.24 -10.97
CA ASN A 436 -11.77 84.55 -11.17
C ASN A 436 -11.29 83.74 -12.38
N TYR A 437 -11.37 84.32 -13.57
CA TYR A 437 -10.76 83.77 -14.77
C TYR A 437 -9.53 84.59 -15.17
N ASP A 438 -8.51 83.89 -15.66
CA ASP A 438 -7.52 84.44 -16.56
C ASP A 438 -7.97 84.05 -17.99
N LEU A 439 -8.27 85.05 -18.83
CA LEU A 439 -8.73 84.89 -20.22
C LEU A 439 -7.56 84.95 -21.22
N THR A 440 -6.35 84.62 -20.80
CA THR A 440 -5.23 84.47 -21.74
C THR A 440 -5.41 83.17 -22.54
N CYS A 441 -6.07 83.30 -23.70
CA CYS A 441 -6.07 82.31 -24.78
C CYS A 441 -4.69 82.14 -25.41
#